data_AF-A0A838S0N3-F1
#
_entry.id   AF-A0A838S0N3-F1
#
_cell.length_a   1.000
_cell.length_b   1.000
_cell.length_c   1.000
_cell.angle_alpha   90.00
_cell.angle_beta   90.00
_cell.angle_gamma   90.00
#
_symmetry.space_group_name_H-M   'P 1'
#
loop_
_entity.id
_entity.type
_entity.pdbx_description
1 polymer ?
#
loop_
_entity_poly.entity_id
_entity_poly.type
_entity_poly.pdbx_seq_one_letter_code
_entity_poly.pdbx_strand_id
1 'polypeptide(L)'
;MSGARQAMGSEYMHWAKTRSSARFNLATSGLGILSLSDLGVRIEDLELTRAGGYGYEPLQQALAQRLNVSVESIVAAVGTSLANHLAMAYLVRPGDEVLIEHPTYEPIAGSGGIY
;
A
#
# COMPACT_ATOMS: atom_id res chain seq x y z
N MET A 1 -31.29 6.22 -8.09
CA MET A 1 -31.21 6.35 -6.63
C MET A 1 -29.74 6.32 -6.25
N SER A 2 -29.18 7.45 -5.81
CA SER A 2 -27.79 7.53 -5.38
C SER A 2 -27.73 7.07 -3.91
N GLY A 3 -27.29 5.84 -3.67
CA GLY A 3 -27.00 5.38 -2.32
C GLY A 3 -25.81 6.17 -1.79
N ALA A 4 -25.97 6.85 -0.67
CA ALA A 4 -24.87 7.51 0.02
C ALA A 4 -23.78 6.46 0.29
N ARG A 5 -22.54 6.71 -0.19
CA ARG A 5 -21.39 5.91 0.21
C ARG A 5 -21.28 6.01 1.73
N GLN A 6 -21.45 4.89 2.45
CA GLN A 6 -21.05 4.83 3.84
C GLN A 6 -19.58 5.27 3.94
N ALA A 7 -19.27 6.08 4.94
CA ALA A 7 -17.90 6.47 5.21
C ALA A 7 -17.10 5.20 5.53
N MET A 8 -16.24 4.79 4.62
CA MET A 8 -15.39 3.62 4.80
C MET A 8 -14.19 4.00 5.68
N GLY A 9 -14.19 3.54 6.93
CA GLY A 9 -13.05 3.62 7.86
C GLY A 9 -12.50 2.25 8.22
N SER A 10 -11.31 2.20 8.82
CA SER A 10 -10.79 1.00 9.48
C SER A 10 -10.50 1.33 10.94
N GLU A 11 -11.12 0.58 11.85
CA GLU A 11 -10.90 0.76 13.30
C GLU A 11 -9.46 0.44 13.67
N TYR A 12 -8.92 -0.64 13.09
CA TYR A 12 -7.51 -0.99 13.24
C TYR A 12 -6.61 0.16 12.79
N MET A 13 -6.83 0.74 11.60
CA MET A 13 -5.99 1.83 11.09
C MET A 13 -6.13 3.10 11.93
N HIS A 14 -7.32 3.39 12.45
CA HIS A 14 -7.53 4.52 13.35
C HIS A 14 -6.75 4.33 14.64
N TRP A 15 -6.87 3.17 15.27
CA TRP A 15 -6.12 2.82 16.48
C TRP A 15 -4.61 2.83 16.23
N ALA A 16 -4.14 2.21 15.15
CA ALA A 16 -2.72 2.11 14.83
C ALA A 16 -2.08 3.49 14.67
N LYS A 17 -2.81 4.47 14.12
CA LYS A 17 -2.31 5.84 13.91
C LYS A 17 -2.39 6.74 15.13
N THR A 18 -3.34 6.52 16.03
CA THR A 18 -3.65 7.48 17.11
C THR A 18 -3.37 6.95 18.52
N ARG A 19 -3.27 5.62 18.68
CA ARG A 19 -3.23 4.96 20.00
C ARG A 19 -2.09 3.95 20.17
N SER A 20 -1.30 3.65 19.12
CA SER A 20 -0.26 2.62 19.19
C SER A 20 1.02 3.03 19.93
N SER A 21 1.16 4.30 20.35
CA SER A 21 2.36 4.77 21.03
C SER A 21 2.54 4.11 22.41
N ALA A 22 3.68 3.44 22.60
CA ALA A 22 4.07 2.81 23.86
C ALA A 22 5.60 2.79 24.00
N ARG A 23 6.11 2.74 25.24
CA ARG A 23 7.55 2.64 25.52
C ARG A 23 8.17 1.40 24.87
N PHE A 24 7.44 0.29 24.88
CA PHE A 24 7.80 -0.96 24.21
C PHE A 24 6.62 -1.36 23.33
N ASN A 25 6.57 -0.81 22.12
CA ASN A 25 5.45 -1.05 21.21
C ASN A 25 5.66 -2.36 20.42
N LEU A 26 4.87 -3.39 20.76
CA LEU A 26 4.88 -4.69 20.09
C LEU A 26 3.78 -4.82 19.01
N ALA A 27 3.05 -3.73 18.72
CA ALA A 27 1.93 -3.73 17.77
C ALA A 27 2.31 -3.30 16.35
N THR A 28 3.60 -3.10 16.06
CA THR A 28 4.11 -2.73 14.74
C THR A 28 4.64 -3.96 14.00
N SER A 29 4.82 -3.84 12.68
CA SER A 29 5.42 -4.88 11.85
C SER A 29 6.92 -5.10 12.08
N GLY A 30 7.54 -4.39 13.03
CA GLY A 30 8.97 -4.47 13.31
C GLY A 30 9.88 -3.95 12.19
N LEU A 31 9.32 -3.27 11.17
CA LEU A 31 10.12 -2.63 10.13
C LEU A 31 10.90 -1.45 10.73
N GLY A 32 12.22 -1.49 10.59
CA GLY A 32 13.10 -0.40 11.01
C GLY A 32 12.83 0.87 10.21
N ILE A 33 12.85 2.01 10.89
CA ILE A 33 12.85 3.32 10.23
C ILE A 33 14.29 3.60 9.81
N LEU A 34 14.54 3.62 8.51
CA LEU A 34 15.86 3.92 7.94
C LEU A 34 16.01 5.41 7.69
N SER A 35 17.14 5.96 8.11
CA SER A 35 17.61 7.28 7.72
C SER A 35 18.23 7.25 6.31
N LEU A 36 18.45 8.42 5.70
CA LEU A 36 19.19 8.51 4.43
C LEU A 36 20.62 7.94 4.57
N SER A 37 21.27 8.13 5.72
CA SER A 37 22.58 7.56 6.00
C SER A 37 22.56 6.03 6.10
N ASP A 38 21.49 5.43 6.66
CA ASP A 38 21.35 3.96 6.69
C ASP A 38 21.22 3.38 5.27
N LEU A 39 20.69 4.18 4.34
CA LEU A 39 20.57 3.83 2.92
C LEU A 39 21.83 4.17 2.11
N GLY A 40 22.82 4.84 2.70
CA GLY A 40 24.00 5.35 1.99
C GLY A 40 23.68 6.43 0.95
N VAL A 41 22.53 7.09 1.08
CA VAL A 41 22.04 8.11 0.14
C VAL A 41 22.50 9.49 0.60
N ARG A 42 23.07 10.26 -0.33
CA ARG A 42 23.40 11.67 -0.11
C ARG A 42 22.29 12.56 -0.64
N ILE A 43 22.23 13.80 -0.16
CA ILE A 43 21.23 14.75 -0.64
C ILE A 43 21.39 15.03 -2.14
N GLU A 44 22.63 14.97 -2.66
CA GLU A 44 22.91 15.19 -4.08
C GLU A 44 22.44 14.04 -5.00
N ASP A 45 22.06 12.90 -4.42
CA ASP A 45 21.48 11.77 -5.16
C ASP A 45 19.96 11.95 -5.36
N LEU A 46 19.34 12.95 -4.72
CA LEU A 46 17.90 13.18 -4.73
C LEU A 46 17.50 14.27 -5.73
N GLU A 47 16.75 13.88 -6.74
CA GLU A 47 16.14 14.81 -7.68
C GLU A 47 14.66 15.04 -7.34
N LEU A 48 14.23 16.31 -7.26
CA LEU A 48 12.84 16.67 -6.97
C LEU A 48 11.90 16.35 -8.14
N THR A 49 12.44 16.34 -9.36
CA THR A 49 11.71 16.02 -10.57
C THR A 49 11.92 14.55 -10.92
N ARG A 50 10.82 13.86 -11.21
CA ARG A 50 10.89 12.46 -11.65
C ARG A 50 11.22 12.41 -13.14
N ALA A 51 12.23 11.62 -13.50
CA ALA A 51 12.34 11.10 -14.85
C ALA A 51 11.33 9.95 -15.06
N GLY A 52 10.45 10.08 -16.06
CA GLY A 52 9.49 9.03 -16.46
C GLY A 52 8.07 9.17 -15.91
N GLY A 53 7.07 8.75 -16.71
CA GLY A 53 5.64 8.87 -16.39
C GLY A 53 5.12 7.81 -15.40
N TYR A 54 5.37 6.53 -15.67
CA TYR A 54 4.76 5.41 -14.94
C TYR A 54 5.54 4.92 -13.71
N GLY A 55 6.71 5.48 -13.42
CA GLY A 55 7.57 5.03 -12.33
C GLY A 55 9.02 5.41 -12.54
N TYR A 56 9.88 4.95 -11.62
CA TYR A 56 11.33 5.03 -11.77
C TYR A 56 11.82 3.78 -12.49
N GLU A 57 12.20 3.91 -13.75
CA GLU A 57 12.50 2.80 -14.65
C GLU A 57 13.54 1.81 -14.09
N PRO A 58 14.68 2.24 -13.49
CA PRO A 58 15.66 1.30 -12.94
C PRO A 58 15.07 0.41 -11.84
N LEU A 59 14.19 0.95 -10.99
CA LEU A 59 13.50 0.16 -9.96
C LEU A 59 12.50 -0.81 -10.58
N GLN A 60 11.77 -0.40 -11.62
CA GLN A 60 10.81 -1.30 -12.30
C GLN A 60 11.53 -2.48 -12.96
N GLN A 61 12.64 -2.23 -13.66
CA GLN A 61 13.46 -3.28 -14.27
C GLN A 61 14.03 -4.24 -13.21
N ALA A 62 14.55 -3.72 -12.10
CA ALA A 62 15.07 -4.54 -11.00
C ALA A 62 13.98 -5.42 -10.36
N LEU A 63 12.78 -4.89 -10.16
CA LEU A 63 11.64 -5.65 -9.65
C LEU A 63 11.17 -6.72 -10.63
N ALA A 64 11.08 -6.39 -11.92
CA ALA A 64 10.71 -7.33 -12.99
C ALA A 64 11.67 -8.52 -13.04
N GLN A 65 12.98 -8.27 -12.99
CA GLN A 65 14.01 -9.31 -12.90
C GLN A 65 13.86 -10.15 -11.62
N ARG A 66 13.71 -9.49 -10.46
CA ARG A 66 13.58 -10.17 -9.16
C ARG A 66 12.35 -11.08 -9.09
N LEU A 67 11.24 -10.66 -9.69
CA LEU A 67 9.97 -11.38 -9.68
C LEU A 67 9.80 -12.31 -10.89
N ASN A 68 10.73 -12.29 -11.84
CA ASN A 68 10.68 -13.04 -13.10
C ASN A 68 9.39 -12.76 -13.91
N VAL A 69 9.07 -11.48 -14.10
CA VAL A 69 7.92 -10.99 -14.88
C VAL A 69 8.36 -9.94 -15.89
N SER A 70 7.51 -9.59 -16.86
CA SER A 70 7.82 -8.47 -17.76
C SER A 70 7.70 -7.13 -17.04
N VAL A 71 8.42 -6.11 -17.50
CA VAL A 71 8.41 -4.78 -16.86
C VAL A 71 7.02 -4.11 -16.94
N GLU A 72 6.24 -4.43 -17.97
CA GLU A 72 4.85 -4.00 -18.14
C GLU A 72 3.92 -4.55 -17.05
N SER A 73 4.34 -5.60 -16.33
CA SER A 73 3.62 -6.14 -15.17
C SER A 73 3.91 -5.39 -13.86
N ILE A 74 4.79 -4.37 -13.88
CA ILE A 74 5.20 -3.61 -12.69
C ILE A 74 4.52 -2.24 -12.67
N VAL A 75 3.61 -2.06 -11.71
CA VAL A 75 2.93 -0.78 -11.46
C VAL A 75 3.45 -0.17 -10.15
N ALA A 76 3.96 1.06 -10.22
CA ALA A 76 4.37 1.79 -9.04
C ALA A 76 3.17 2.42 -8.31
N ALA A 77 3.12 2.30 -6.99
CA ALA A 77 2.13 2.92 -6.13
C ALA A 77 2.78 3.52 -4.88
N VAL A 78 2.11 4.49 -4.26
CA VAL A 78 2.52 5.08 -2.98
C VAL A 78 2.14 4.14 -1.84
N GLY A 79 3.01 3.17 -1.58
CA GLY A 79 2.82 2.14 -0.56
C GLY A 79 1.78 1.08 -0.92
N THR A 80 1.82 -0.05 -0.21
CA THR A 80 0.96 -1.22 -0.48
C THR A 80 -0.53 -0.91 -0.28
N SER A 81 -0.89 0.01 0.63
CA SER A 81 -2.30 0.40 0.83
C SER A 81 -2.91 1.02 -0.43
N LEU A 82 -2.18 1.87 -1.15
CA LEU A 82 -2.66 2.43 -2.43
C LEU A 82 -2.63 1.36 -3.52
N ALA A 83 -1.63 0.48 -3.55
CA ALA A 83 -1.58 -0.63 -4.49
C ALA A 83 -2.82 -1.54 -4.36
N ASN A 84 -3.20 -1.91 -3.13
CA ASN A 84 -4.42 -2.68 -2.87
C ASN A 84 -5.67 -1.94 -3.36
N HIS A 85 -5.77 -0.64 -3.08
CA HIS A 85 -6.90 0.17 -3.55
C HIS A 85 -6.99 0.19 -5.08
N LEU A 86 -5.87 0.41 -5.79
CA LEU A 86 -5.83 0.42 -7.25
C LEU A 86 -6.20 -0.94 -7.84
N ALA A 87 -5.67 -2.03 -7.28
CA ALA A 87 -5.99 -3.39 -7.71
C ALA A 87 -7.49 -3.67 -7.58
N MET A 88 -8.08 -3.36 -6.41
CA MET A 88 -9.52 -3.56 -6.18
C MET A 88 -10.37 -2.67 -7.10
N ALA A 89 -10.00 -1.39 -7.27
CA ALA A 89 -10.73 -0.47 -8.13
C ALA A 89 -10.69 -0.86 -9.62
N TYR A 90 -9.63 -1.53 -10.06
CA TYR A 90 -9.48 -1.98 -11.44
C TYR A 90 -10.16 -3.33 -11.71
N LEU A 91 -10.07 -4.27 -10.74
CA LEU A 91 -10.51 -5.65 -10.92
C LEU A 91 -11.97 -5.88 -10.53
N VAL A 92 -12.50 -5.16 -9.54
CA VAL A 92 -13.82 -5.43 -8.95
C VAL A 92 -14.88 -4.47 -9.50
N ARG A 93 -15.98 -5.04 -9.98
CA ARG A 93 -17.12 -4.31 -10.53
C ARG A 93 -18.36 -4.48 -9.65
N PRO A 94 -19.36 -3.57 -9.76
CA PRO A 94 -20.63 -3.76 -9.07
C PRO A 94 -21.28 -5.09 -9.46
N GLY A 95 -21.57 -5.93 -8.46
CA GLY A 95 -22.17 -7.26 -8.64
C GLY A 95 -21.17 -8.41 -8.58
N ASP A 96 -19.86 -8.15 -8.55
CA ASP A 96 -18.85 -9.20 -8.39
C ASP A 96 -18.84 -9.73 -6.94
N GLU A 97 -18.71 -11.05 -6.80
CA GLU A 97 -18.41 -11.70 -5.54
C GLU A 97 -16.89 -11.88 -5.40
N VAL A 98 -16.33 -11.37 -4.30
CA VAL A 98 -14.87 -11.42 -4.04
C VAL A 98 -14.61 -12.26 -2.80
N LEU A 99 -13.77 -13.28 -2.94
CA LEU A 99 -13.30 -14.08 -1.81
C LEU A 99 -12.13 -13.38 -1.10
N ILE A 100 -12.24 -13.20 0.21
CA ILE A 100 -11.18 -12.64 1.07
C ILE A 100 -10.98 -13.59 2.25
N GLU A 101 -9.74 -13.99 2.50
CA GLU A 101 -9.39 -14.83 3.66
C GLU A 101 -9.71 -14.10 4.99
N HIS A 102 -9.92 -14.87 6.07
CA HIS A 102 -10.16 -14.30 7.40
C HIS A 102 -9.29 -15.00 8.46
N PRO A 103 -8.57 -14.26 9.33
CA PRO A 103 -8.51 -12.79 9.40
C PRO A 103 -7.70 -12.17 8.25
N THR A 104 -7.97 -10.89 7.94
CA THR A 104 -7.28 -10.14 6.88
C THR A 104 -6.92 -8.72 7.31
N TYR A 105 -6.17 -8.02 6.46
CA TYR A 105 -5.90 -6.61 6.60
C TYR A 105 -7.20 -5.82 6.33
N GLU A 106 -7.82 -5.29 7.40
CA GLU A 106 -9.14 -4.64 7.38
C GLU A 106 -9.34 -3.64 6.22
N PRO A 107 -8.35 -2.80 5.82
CA PRO A 107 -8.51 -1.91 4.67
C PRO A 107 -8.79 -2.58 3.32
N ILE A 108 -8.46 -3.86 3.14
CA ILE A 108 -8.78 -4.62 1.91
C ILE A 108 -10.24 -5.08 1.93
N ALA A 109 -10.77 -5.49 3.08
CA ALA A 109 -12.16 -5.93 3.21
C ALA A 109 -13.16 -4.77 3.10
N GLY A 110 -12.71 -3.54 3.41
CA GLY A 110 -13.61 -2.39 3.58
C GLY A 110 -14.43 -2.52 4.87
N SER A 111 -14.98 -1.41 5.36
CA SER A 111 -15.76 -1.35 6.61
C SER A 111 -17.08 -2.14 6.58
N GLY A 112 -17.37 -2.84 5.48
CA GLY A 112 -18.48 -3.79 5.39
C GLY A 112 -18.14 -5.12 6.06
N GLY A 113 -17.44 -5.06 7.20
CA GLY A 113 -17.22 -6.20 8.05
C GLY A 113 -18.56 -6.86 8.32
N ILE A 114 -18.65 -8.11 7.88
CA ILE A 114 -19.65 -9.07 8.28
C ILE A 114 -19.61 -9.11 9.82
N TYR A 115 -20.52 -8.36 10.42
CA TYR A 115 -21.08 -8.57 11.74
C TYR A 115 -22.60 -8.38 11.61
#